data_AF-A0A1C3YNS2-F1
#
_entry.id   AF-A0A1C3YNS2-F1
#
_cell.length_a   1.000
_cell.length_b   1.000
_cell.length_c   1.000
_cell.angle_alpha   90.00
_cell.angle_beta   90.00
_cell.angle_gamma   90.00
#
_symmetry.space_group_name_H-M   'P 1'
#
loop_
_entity.id
_entity.type
_entity.pdbx_description
1 polymer ?
#
loop_
_entity_poly.entity_id
_entity_poly.type
_entity_poly.pdbx_seq_one_letter_code
_entity_poly.pdbx_strand_id
1 'polypeptide(L)'
;MKCKHLLLLATFLGLLLPACQTKKAIPVRQIQLSPTVAGIVQAMVAYAKVDDIAIGEDGYTSPQWYRFEALCKAATRQELHDLVNDDHPVLSCYAFRALANRLDSAVFPILLAHLHDTAKVSTQSGCIVMEDFVGDFFIRTVTQKHLVSPSYMLNEVQHHVLDSILLYDKQMVLNAKDGLLSSMKPNPTYYARIKEIAVKQHNEVALLAL
;
A
#
# COMPACT_ATOMS: atom_id res chain seq x y z
N MET A 1 -7.86 81.46 1.28
CA MET A 1 -7.59 81.67 2.72
C MET A 1 -8.34 80.61 3.52
N LYS A 2 -7.61 79.81 4.33
CA LYS A 2 -8.04 78.95 5.46
C LYS A 2 -9.06 77.84 5.11
N CYS A 3 -8.66 76.57 4.96
CA CYS A 3 -8.26 75.63 6.03
C CYS A 3 -9.30 75.51 7.16
N LYS A 4 -10.01 74.36 7.22
CA LYS A 4 -10.32 73.62 8.45
C LYS A 4 -10.82 72.20 8.15
N HIS A 5 -10.16 71.25 8.80
CA HIS A 5 -10.34 69.81 8.81
C HIS A 5 -11.70 69.35 9.36
N LEU A 6 -12.18 68.17 8.94
CA LEU A 6 -12.40 67.06 9.88
C LEU A 6 -12.44 65.70 9.18
N LEU A 7 -11.68 64.76 9.74
CA LEU A 7 -11.49 63.36 9.37
C LEU A 7 -12.78 62.52 9.47
N LEU A 8 -12.89 61.52 8.58
CA LEU A 8 -13.34 60.18 8.97
C LEU A 8 -12.71 59.15 8.01
N LEU A 9 -11.62 58.52 8.48
CA LEU A 9 -11.06 57.30 7.91
C LEU A 9 -12.04 56.16 8.18
N ALA A 10 -12.51 55.49 7.13
CA ALA A 10 -13.06 54.14 7.22
C ALA A 10 -12.19 53.22 6.37
N THR A 11 -11.19 52.62 7.02
CA THR A 11 -10.38 51.54 6.47
C THR A 11 -11.25 50.30 6.27
N PHE A 12 -11.66 50.03 5.02
CA PHE A 12 -12.21 48.74 4.63
C PHE A 12 -11.07 47.72 4.49
N LEU A 13 -10.67 47.15 5.63
CA LEU A 13 -9.81 45.97 5.66
C LEU A 13 -10.69 44.75 5.40
N GLY A 14 -11.00 44.50 4.13
CA GLY A 14 -11.69 43.29 3.70
C GLY A 14 -10.74 42.10 3.84
N LEU A 15 -10.92 41.31 4.91
CA LEU A 15 -10.32 39.98 5.03
C LEU A 15 -10.75 39.13 3.83
N LEU A 16 -9.81 38.85 2.92
CA LEU A 16 -9.87 37.69 2.05
C LEU A 16 -9.64 36.45 2.93
N LEU A 17 -10.73 35.91 3.49
CA LEU A 17 -10.71 34.55 4.02
C LEU A 17 -10.51 33.61 2.84
N PRO A 18 -9.45 32.77 2.80
CA PRO A 18 -9.38 31.71 1.83
C PRO A 18 -10.55 30.78 2.14
N ALA A 19 -11.47 30.65 1.17
CA ALA A 19 -12.51 29.65 1.21
C ALA A 19 -11.83 28.27 1.26
N CYS A 20 -11.70 27.74 2.47
CA CYS A 20 -11.28 26.38 2.70
C CYS A 20 -12.36 25.50 2.06
N GLN A 21 -12.10 25.00 0.85
CA GLN A 21 -12.90 23.96 0.25
C GLN A 21 -12.71 22.71 1.11
N THR A 22 -13.53 22.57 2.15
CA THR A 22 -13.65 21.33 2.89
C THR A 22 -14.06 20.27 1.89
N LYS A 23 -13.15 19.31 1.63
CA LYS A 23 -13.47 18.09 0.88
C LYS A 23 -14.79 17.56 1.41
N LYS A 24 -15.76 17.33 0.54
CA LYS A 24 -17.00 16.63 0.90
C LYS A 24 -16.58 15.33 1.59
N ALA A 25 -16.92 15.20 2.86
CA ALA A 25 -16.71 13.95 3.60
C ALA A 25 -17.52 12.87 2.89
N ILE A 26 -16.83 11.95 2.24
CA ILE A 26 -17.42 10.71 1.77
C ILE A 26 -17.87 9.97 3.04
N PRO A 27 -19.12 9.49 3.14
CA PRO A 27 -19.57 8.79 4.34
C PRO A 27 -18.68 7.57 4.57
N VAL A 28 -17.99 7.56 5.72
CA VAL A 28 -17.15 6.45 6.18
C VAL A 28 -18.06 5.24 6.35
N ARG A 29 -17.93 4.25 5.45
CA ARG A 29 -18.58 2.96 5.60
C ARG A 29 -17.97 2.30 6.83
N GLN A 30 -18.73 2.23 7.93
CA GLN A 30 -18.29 1.49 9.12
C GLN A 30 -18.13 0.02 8.74
N ILE A 31 -16.93 -0.52 8.91
CA ILE A 31 -16.65 -1.94 8.69
C ILE A 31 -17.46 -2.73 9.72
N GLN A 32 -18.43 -3.52 9.26
CA GLN A 32 -19.25 -4.35 10.13
C GLN A 32 -18.61 -5.73 10.26
N LEU A 33 -17.75 -5.89 11.26
CA LEU A 33 -17.13 -7.17 11.60
C LEU A 33 -18.03 -7.98 12.53
N SER A 34 -18.04 -9.30 12.35
CA SER A 34 -18.55 -10.22 13.35
C SER A 34 -17.75 -10.10 14.66
N PRO A 35 -18.34 -10.40 15.83
CA PRO A 35 -17.64 -10.26 17.12
C PRO A 35 -16.32 -11.04 17.18
N THR A 36 -16.29 -12.23 16.58
CA THR A 36 -15.09 -13.06 16.48
C THR A 36 -13.98 -12.36 15.68
N VAL A 37 -14.30 -11.86 14.49
CA VAL A 37 -13.32 -11.18 13.64
C VAL A 37 -12.87 -9.86 14.27
N ALA A 38 -13.78 -9.11 14.88
CA ALA A 38 -13.45 -7.88 15.61
C ALA A 38 -12.43 -8.11 16.73
N GLY A 39 -12.60 -9.18 17.52
CA GLY A 39 -11.64 -9.52 18.58
C GLY A 39 -10.26 -9.91 18.04
N ILE A 40 -10.20 -10.63 16.93
CA ILE A 40 -8.94 -10.98 16.25
C ILE A 40 -8.26 -9.70 15.74
N VAL A 41 -9.00 -8.84 15.04
CA VAL A 41 -8.52 -7.58 14.48
C VAL A 41 -7.96 -6.65 15.56
N GLN A 42 -8.66 -6.50 16.67
CA GLN A 42 -8.20 -5.68 17.80
C GLN A 42 -6.84 -6.18 18.33
N ALA A 43 -6.67 -7.49 18.46
CA ALA A 43 -5.40 -8.07 18.92
C ALA A 43 -4.27 -7.94 17.89
N MET A 44 -4.61 -7.97 16.59
CA MET A 44 -3.63 -7.77 15.50
C MET A 44 -3.15 -6.31 15.44
N VAL A 45 -4.07 -5.35 15.60
CA VAL A 45 -3.75 -3.92 15.70
C VAL A 45 -2.85 -3.65 16.90
N ALA A 46 -3.17 -4.21 18.08
CA ALA A 46 -2.36 -4.02 19.27
C ALA A 46 -0.92 -4.56 19.12
N TYR A 47 -0.70 -5.57 18.27
CA TYR A 47 0.62 -6.10 17.97
C TYR A 47 1.39 -5.28 16.91
N ALA A 48 0.67 -4.58 16.03
CA ALA A 48 1.19 -3.56 15.09
C ALA A 48 2.30 -4.02 14.11
N LYS A 49 2.41 -5.31 13.82
CA LYS A 49 3.41 -5.88 12.90
C LYS A 49 2.83 -7.05 12.09
N VAL A 50 3.38 -7.26 10.89
CA VAL A 50 3.07 -8.43 10.05
C VAL A 50 4.21 -9.44 10.13
N ASP A 51 3.98 -10.51 10.88
CA ASP A 51 4.90 -11.64 10.95
C ASP A 51 4.53 -12.71 9.91
N ASP A 52 5.57 -13.35 9.38
CA ASP A 52 5.47 -14.60 8.62
C ASP A 52 5.36 -15.81 9.56
N ILE A 53 5.22 -17.02 9.01
CA ILE A 53 4.99 -18.25 9.79
C ILE A 53 6.06 -18.55 10.86
N ALA A 54 7.30 -18.18 10.58
CA ALA A 54 8.45 -18.46 11.41
C ALA A 54 9.30 -17.19 11.50
N ILE A 55 9.59 -16.76 12.73
CA ILE A 55 10.38 -15.57 13.03
C ILE A 55 11.47 -15.88 14.06
N GLY A 56 12.53 -15.08 14.04
CA GLY A 56 13.70 -15.24 14.91
C GLY A 56 14.61 -16.39 14.49
N GLU A 57 15.70 -16.58 15.24
CA GLU A 57 16.75 -17.57 14.94
C GLU A 57 16.23 -19.01 14.99
N ASP A 58 15.32 -19.30 15.94
CA ASP A 58 14.76 -20.64 16.15
C ASP A 58 13.52 -20.94 15.28
N GLY A 59 13.10 -20.01 14.43
CA GLY A 59 11.93 -20.18 13.57
C GLY A 59 10.61 -20.33 14.34
N TYR A 60 10.43 -19.55 15.41
CA TYR A 60 9.24 -19.57 16.25
C TYR A 60 8.02 -18.99 15.53
N THR A 61 6.86 -19.63 15.68
CA THR A 61 5.58 -19.12 15.18
C THR A 61 4.98 -18.11 16.16
N SER A 62 4.83 -16.87 15.71
CA SER A 62 4.39 -15.78 16.59
C SER A 62 2.90 -15.84 16.94
N PRO A 63 2.47 -15.21 18.05
CA PRO A 63 1.06 -15.00 18.35
C PRO A 63 0.32 -14.28 17.21
N GLN A 64 1.03 -13.45 16.45
CA GLN A 64 0.45 -12.73 15.33
C GLN A 64 0.15 -13.66 14.15
N TRP A 65 1.02 -14.64 13.88
CA TRP A 65 0.72 -15.65 12.88
C TRP A 65 -0.53 -16.47 13.25
N TYR A 66 -0.66 -16.90 14.50
CA TYR A 66 -1.88 -17.61 14.94
C TYR A 66 -3.15 -16.77 14.79
N ARG A 67 -3.07 -15.44 15.00
CA ARG A 67 -4.19 -14.52 14.74
C ARG A 67 -4.51 -14.44 13.26
N PHE A 68 -3.51 -14.40 12.39
CA PHE A 68 -3.71 -14.45 10.95
C PHE A 68 -4.40 -15.76 10.51
N GLU A 69 -3.97 -16.90 11.05
CA GLU A 69 -4.64 -18.18 10.78
C GLU A 69 -6.08 -18.20 11.28
N ALA A 70 -6.35 -17.61 12.46
CA ALA A 70 -7.69 -17.46 12.99
C ALA A 70 -8.55 -16.54 12.10
N LEU A 71 -7.99 -15.42 11.61
CA LEU A 71 -8.65 -14.54 10.66
C LEU A 71 -9.00 -15.29 9.37
N CYS A 72 -8.06 -16.07 8.83
CA CYS A 72 -8.27 -16.89 7.63
C CYS A 72 -9.38 -17.95 7.81
N LYS A 73 -9.67 -18.38 9.04
CA LYS A 73 -10.75 -19.34 9.32
C LYS A 73 -12.09 -18.66 9.59
N ALA A 74 -12.07 -17.52 10.29
CA ALA A 74 -13.27 -16.88 10.81
C ALA A 74 -13.87 -15.84 9.85
N ALA A 75 -13.06 -15.07 9.14
CA ALA A 75 -13.54 -13.94 8.36
C ALA A 75 -14.28 -14.40 7.10
N THR A 76 -15.45 -13.84 6.86
CA THR A 76 -16.16 -13.95 5.58
C THR A 76 -15.36 -13.26 4.47
N ARG A 77 -15.71 -13.57 3.21
CA ARG A 77 -15.16 -12.85 2.06
C ARG A 77 -15.37 -11.34 2.19
N GLN A 78 -16.59 -10.91 2.54
CA GLN A 78 -16.92 -9.49 2.65
C GLN A 78 -16.10 -8.78 3.74
N GLU A 79 -15.91 -9.41 4.91
CA GLU A 79 -15.08 -8.83 5.98
C GLU A 79 -13.62 -8.67 5.54
N LEU A 80 -13.05 -9.63 4.80
CA LEU A 80 -11.69 -9.47 4.26
C LEU A 80 -11.60 -8.34 3.21
N HIS A 81 -12.63 -8.20 2.37
CA HIS A 81 -12.72 -7.09 1.43
C HIS A 81 -12.90 -5.73 2.11
N ASP A 82 -13.51 -5.69 3.28
CA ASP A 82 -13.63 -4.45 4.04
C ASP A 82 -12.30 -4.15 4.76
N LEU A 83 -11.65 -5.17 5.34
CA LEU A 83 -10.36 -5.04 6.04
C LEU A 83 -9.19 -4.69 5.12
N VAL A 84 -9.20 -5.11 3.85
CA VAL A 84 -8.12 -4.78 2.92
C VAL A 84 -8.05 -3.27 2.61
N ASN A 85 -9.17 -2.56 2.79
CA ASN A 85 -9.28 -1.12 2.60
C ASN A 85 -9.27 -0.36 3.96
N ASP A 86 -8.85 -1.01 5.04
CA ASP A 86 -8.72 -0.38 6.35
C ASP A 86 -7.51 0.58 6.39
N ASP A 87 -7.59 1.64 7.19
CA ASP A 87 -6.50 2.61 7.33
C ASP A 87 -5.29 2.02 8.09
N HIS A 88 -5.47 0.92 8.82
CA HIS A 88 -4.40 0.28 9.59
C HIS A 88 -3.60 -0.72 8.72
N PRO A 89 -2.31 -0.45 8.39
CA PRO A 89 -1.55 -1.21 7.39
C PRO A 89 -1.46 -2.72 7.64
N VAL A 90 -1.36 -3.13 8.91
CA VAL A 90 -1.34 -4.55 9.31
C VAL A 90 -2.61 -5.28 8.88
N LEU A 91 -3.77 -4.63 9.00
CA LEU A 91 -5.05 -5.23 8.64
C LEU A 91 -5.14 -5.36 7.13
N SER A 92 -4.76 -4.31 6.40
CA SER A 92 -4.74 -4.29 4.93
C SER A 92 -3.85 -5.41 4.38
N CYS A 93 -2.63 -5.54 4.89
CA CYS A 93 -1.68 -6.58 4.50
C CYS A 93 -2.18 -8.00 4.80
N TYR A 94 -2.67 -8.27 6.01
CA TYR A 94 -3.14 -9.61 6.34
C TYR A 94 -4.46 -9.97 5.64
N ALA A 95 -5.35 -9.00 5.43
CA ALA A 95 -6.57 -9.22 4.66
C ALA A 95 -6.26 -9.54 3.20
N PHE A 96 -5.35 -8.78 2.58
CA PHE A 96 -4.88 -9.07 1.22
C PHE A 96 -4.25 -10.46 1.11
N ARG A 97 -3.37 -10.83 2.06
CA ARG A 97 -2.77 -12.18 2.13
C ARG A 97 -3.83 -13.27 2.31
N ALA A 98 -4.86 -13.04 3.13
CA ALA A 98 -5.95 -14.00 3.31
C ALA A 98 -6.77 -14.17 2.02
N LEU A 99 -7.04 -13.09 1.29
CA LEU A 99 -7.70 -13.15 -0.02
C LEU A 99 -6.84 -13.91 -1.05
N ALA A 100 -5.53 -13.66 -1.07
CA ALA A 100 -4.58 -14.37 -1.93
C ALA A 100 -4.55 -15.88 -1.60
N ASN A 101 -4.50 -16.26 -0.33
CA ASN A 101 -4.55 -17.66 0.11
C ASN A 101 -5.87 -18.36 -0.25
N ARG A 102 -6.96 -17.59 -0.37
CA ARG A 102 -8.28 -18.09 -0.80
C ARG A 102 -8.47 -18.08 -2.32
N LEU A 103 -7.45 -17.68 -3.08
CA LEU A 103 -7.51 -17.53 -4.54
C LEU A 103 -8.68 -16.61 -4.97
N ASP A 104 -8.96 -15.56 -4.19
CA ASP A 104 -10.06 -14.66 -4.49
C ASP A 104 -9.84 -13.97 -5.85
N SER A 105 -10.88 -13.93 -6.68
CA SER A 105 -10.80 -13.32 -8.01
C SER A 105 -10.52 -11.82 -7.98
N ALA A 106 -10.76 -11.16 -6.84
CA ALA A 106 -10.52 -9.73 -6.66
C ALA A 106 -9.07 -9.37 -6.28
N VAL A 107 -8.19 -10.35 -6.04
CA VAL A 107 -6.79 -10.10 -5.63
C VAL A 107 -6.08 -9.14 -6.58
N PHE A 108 -6.16 -9.38 -7.89
CA PHE A 108 -5.48 -8.51 -8.86
C PHE A 108 -6.10 -7.10 -8.96
N PRO A 109 -7.43 -6.92 -9.07
CA PRO A 109 -8.05 -5.60 -8.95
C PRO A 109 -7.69 -4.83 -7.66
N ILE A 110 -7.65 -5.53 -6.52
CA ILE A 110 -7.28 -4.91 -5.24
C ILE A 110 -5.82 -4.48 -5.24
N LEU A 111 -4.91 -5.31 -5.76
CA LEU A 111 -3.50 -4.94 -5.93
C LEU A 111 -3.38 -3.63 -6.71
N LEU A 112 -4.03 -3.54 -7.88
CA LEU A 112 -3.94 -2.36 -8.74
C LEU A 112 -4.45 -1.10 -8.04
N ALA A 113 -5.50 -1.21 -7.21
CA ALA A 113 -6.04 -0.10 -6.45
C ALA A 113 -5.10 0.42 -5.34
N HIS A 114 -4.17 -0.41 -4.86
CA HIS A 114 -3.25 -0.09 -3.76
C HIS A 114 -1.80 0.16 -4.20
N LEU A 115 -1.53 0.30 -5.51
CA LEU A 115 -0.17 0.55 -6.00
C LEU A 115 0.43 1.88 -5.53
N HIS A 116 -0.40 2.81 -5.03
CA HIS A 116 0.04 4.09 -4.47
C HIS A 116 -0.09 4.14 -2.95
N ASP A 117 -0.45 3.03 -2.31
CA ASP A 117 -0.50 2.94 -0.86
C ASP A 117 0.91 2.87 -0.28
N THR A 118 1.33 4.02 0.24
CA THR A 118 2.65 4.25 0.85
C THR A 118 2.60 4.22 2.37
N ALA A 119 1.50 3.74 2.96
CA ALA A 119 1.47 3.49 4.38
C ALA A 119 2.54 2.45 4.74
N LYS A 120 3.26 2.70 5.82
CA LYS A 120 4.39 1.86 6.25
C LYS A 120 3.90 0.75 7.17
N VAL A 121 4.43 -0.45 6.95
CA VAL A 121 4.16 -1.62 7.78
C VAL A 121 5.47 -2.30 8.15
N SER A 122 5.65 -2.59 9.44
CA SER A 122 6.76 -3.44 9.87
C SER A 122 6.44 -4.89 9.53
N THR A 123 7.38 -5.56 8.88
CA THR A 123 7.28 -6.97 8.52
C THR A 123 8.44 -7.76 9.13
N GLN A 124 8.19 -9.01 9.48
CA GLN A 124 9.24 -9.92 9.93
C GLN A 124 9.08 -11.31 9.31
N SER A 125 10.15 -11.80 8.69
CA SER A 125 10.24 -13.18 8.19
C SER A 125 11.61 -13.74 8.58
N GLY A 126 11.60 -14.83 9.36
CA GLY A 126 12.80 -15.32 10.02
C GLY A 126 13.48 -14.23 10.86
N CYS A 127 14.78 -14.05 10.64
CA CYS A 127 15.59 -13.02 11.31
C CYS A 127 15.50 -11.63 10.65
N ILE A 128 14.81 -11.51 9.51
CA ILE A 128 14.78 -10.28 8.73
C ILE A 128 13.57 -9.46 9.16
N VAL A 129 13.83 -8.27 9.69
CA VAL A 129 12.81 -7.24 9.97
C VAL A 129 12.96 -6.13 8.94
N MET A 130 11.85 -5.75 8.32
CA MET A 130 11.81 -4.68 7.32
C MET A 130 10.68 -3.70 7.64
N GLU A 131 10.77 -2.52 7.03
CA GLU A 131 9.67 -1.59 6.90
C GLU A 131 9.32 -1.52 5.42
N ASP A 132 8.11 -1.97 5.06
CA ASP A 132 7.63 -1.99 3.68
C ASP A 132 6.49 -0.97 3.50
N PHE A 133 6.28 -0.51 2.27
CA PHE A 133 4.98 0.06 1.89
C PHE A 133 3.93 -1.05 1.74
N VAL A 134 2.67 -0.75 2.03
CA VAL A 134 1.54 -1.67 1.83
C VAL A 134 1.51 -2.17 0.38
N GLY A 135 1.69 -1.27 -0.60
CA GLY A 135 1.76 -1.64 -2.01
C GLY A 135 2.87 -2.65 -2.34
N ASP A 136 4.07 -2.47 -1.77
CA ASP A 136 5.19 -3.41 -1.94
C ASP A 136 4.88 -4.78 -1.30
N PHE A 137 4.25 -4.79 -0.12
CA PHE A 137 3.80 -6.03 0.52
C PHE A 137 2.79 -6.78 -0.36
N PHE A 138 1.84 -6.06 -0.97
CA PHE A 138 0.82 -6.65 -1.83
C PHE A 138 1.46 -7.28 -3.07
N ILE A 139 2.36 -6.56 -3.75
CA ILE A 139 3.11 -7.08 -4.90
C ILE A 139 3.85 -8.36 -4.50
N ARG A 140 4.61 -8.32 -3.40
CA ARG A 140 5.37 -9.48 -2.91
C ARG A 140 4.48 -10.70 -2.67
N THR A 141 3.31 -10.50 -2.07
CA THR A 141 2.36 -11.57 -1.73
C THR A 141 1.89 -12.38 -2.94
N VAL A 142 1.82 -11.75 -4.12
CA VAL A 142 1.31 -12.39 -5.36
C VAL A 142 2.38 -12.65 -6.42
N THR A 143 3.64 -12.33 -6.14
CA THR A 143 4.78 -12.54 -7.05
C THR A 143 5.84 -13.47 -6.49
N GLN A 144 5.91 -13.63 -5.16
CA GLN A 144 6.83 -14.55 -4.51
C GLN A 144 6.10 -15.78 -4.00
N LYS A 145 6.69 -16.96 -4.23
CA LYS A 145 6.13 -18.22 -3.72
C LYS A 145 6.30 -18.27 -2.20
N HIS A 146 5.18 -18.34 -1.49
CA HIS A 146 5.16 -18.65 -0.07
C HIS A 146 5.15 -20.17 0.16
N LEU A 147 5.92 -20.65 1.15
CA LEU A 147 6.19 -22.07 1.33
C LEU A 147 5.01 -22.88 1.89
N VAL A 148 3.97 -22.25 2.43
CA VAL A 148 3.05 -22.91 3.37
C VAL A 148 1.59 -23.03 2.90
N SER A 149 1.21 -22.40 1.79
CA SER A 149 -0.16 -22.53 1.26
C SER A 149 -0.23 -22.18 -0.23
N PRO A 150 -1.19 -22.77 -0.98
CA PRO A 150 -1.52 -22.23 -2.30
C PRO A 150 -1.90 -20.76 -2.13
N SER A 151 -1.21 -19.89 -2.85
CA SER A 151 -1.48 -18.46 -2.88
C SER A 151 -1.74 -18.05 -4.32
N TYR A 152 -2.59 -17.06 -4.49
CA TYR A 152 -2.81 -16.41 -5.77
C TYR A 152 -1.48 -15.90 -6.32
N MET A 153 -1.07 -16.39 -7.49
CA MET A 153 0.10 -15.89 -8.21
C MET A 153 -0.36 -15.16 -9.46
N LEU A 154 0.29 -14.04 -9.77
CA LEU A 154 0.02 -13.33 -11.02
C LEU A 154 0.32 -14.24 -12.21
N ASN A 155 -0.56 -14.24 -13.21
CA ASN A 155 -0.26 -14.84 -14.50
C ASN A 155 0.57 -13.87 -15.37
N GLU A 156 1.05 -14.35 -16.52
CA GLU A 156 1.88 -13.57 -17.44
C GLU A 156 1.24 -12.24 -17.86
N VAL A 157 -0.06 -12.24 -18.18
CA VAL A 157 -0.79 -11.02 -18.57
C VAL A 157 -0.83 -10.02 -17.42
N GLN A 158 -1.07 -10.48 -16.19
CA GLN A 158 -1.11 -9.63 -15.00
C GLN A 158 0.25 -9.07 -14.63
N HIS A 159 1.31 -9.89 -14.76
CA HIS A 159 2.68 -9.44 -14.62
C HIS A 159 2.99 -8.31 -15.61
N HIS A 160 2.66 -8.48 -16.90
CA HIS A 160 2.87 -7.43 -17.89
C HIS A 160 2.10 -6.13 -17.60
N VAL A 161 0.87 -6.25 -17.10
CA VAL A 161 0.10 -5.06 -16.69
C VAL A 161 0.77 -4.36 -15.51
N LEU A 162 1.18 -5.10 -14.47
CA LEU A 162 1.88 -4.55 -13.31
C LEU A 162 3.19 -3.87 -13.72
N ASP A 163 4.01 -4.55 -14.52
CA ASP A 163 5.30 -4.03 -14.98
C ASP A 163 5.15 -2.75 -15.79
N SER A 164 4.13 -2.70 -16.65
CA SER A 164 3.80 -1.50 -17.42
C SER A 164 3.44 -0.33 -16.50
N ILE A 165 2.62 -0.56 -15.48
CA ILE A 165 2.27 0.49 -14.52
C ILE A 165 3.51 0.96 -13.76
N LEU A 166 4.31 0.05 -13.21
CA LEU A 166 5.54 0.38 -12.48
C LEU A 166 6.52 1.19 -13.33
N LEU A 167 6.65 0.88 -14.62
CA LEU A 167 7.59 1.53 -15.52
C LEU A 167 7.07 2.91 -16.00
N TYR A 168 5.80 3.01 -16.36
CA TYR A 168 5.27 4.20 -17.03
C TYR A 168 4.65 5.22 -16.09
N ASP A 169 4.17 4.81 -14.92
CA ASP A 169 3.69 5.74 -13.91
C ASP A 169 4.84 6.59 -13.36
N LYS A 170 4.72 7.91 -13.51
CA LYS A 170 5.73 8.88 -13.09
C LYS A 170 5.67 9.19 -11.60
N GLN A 171 4.56 8.85 -10.93
CA GLN A 171 4.35 9.04 -9.51
C GLN A 171 4.65 7.76 -8.71
N MET A 172 5.04 6.68 -9.38
CA MET A 172 5.38 5.41 -8.72
C MET A 172 6.60 5.56 -7.82
N VAL A 173 6.41 5.27 -6.54
CA VAL A 173 7.43 5.34 -5.47
C VAL A 173 7.68 4.00 -4.78
N LEU A 174 6.96 2.93 -5.17
CA LEU A 174 7.16 1.60 -4.61
C LEU A 174 8.53 1.03 -5.00
N ASN A 175 9.15 0.31 -4.06
CA ASN A 175 10.44 -0.36 -4.28
C ASN A 175 10.37 -1.43 -5.37
N ALA A 176 9.18 -1.99 -5.63
CA ALA A 176 8.93 -2.91 -6.72
C ALA A 176 9.35 -2.37 -8.10
N LYS A 177 9.30 -1.05 -8.31
CA LYS A 177 9.81 -0.43 -9.54
C LYS A 177 11.32 -0.62 -9.70
N ASP A 178 12.08 -0.43 -8.63
CA ASP A 178 13.53 -0.61 -8.64
C ASP A 178 13.90 -2.08 -8.79
N GLY A 179 13.12 -2.98 -8.18
CA GLY A 179 13.22 -4.41 -8.40
C GLY A 179 12.98 -4.82 -9.86
N LEU A 180 11.97 -4.23 -10.51
CA LEU A 180 11.71 -4.42 -11.94
C LEU A 180 12.88 -3.92 -12.79
N LEU A 181 13.34 -2.69 -12.56
CA LEU A 181 14.46 -2.12 -13.31
C LEU A 181 15.75 -2.95 -13.14
N SER A 182 16.04 -3.41 -11.94
CA SER A 182 17.25 -4.22 -11.65
C SER A 182 17.24 -5.59 -12.32
N SER A 183 16.05 -6.16 -12.56
CA SER A 183 15.89 -7.51 -13.13
C SER A 183 15.60 -7.51 -14.63
N MET A 184 15.29 -6.34 -15.20
CA MET A 184 14.97 -6.19 -16.61
C MET A 184 16.19 -6.47 -17.49
N LYS A 185 16.02 -7.34 -18.48
CA LYS A 185 17.04 -7.51 -19.52
C LYS A 185 17.06 -6.28 -20.44
N PRO A 186 18.24 -5.81 -20.87
CA PRO A 186 18.35 -4.73 -21.85
C PRO A 186 17.43 -4.94 -23.05
N ASN A 187 16.54 -3.98 -23.28
CA ASN A 187 15.59 -4.02 -24.38
C ASN A 187 15.46 -2.63 -25.02
N PRO A 188 15.89 -2.46 -26.28
CA PRO A 188 15.85 -1.18 -26.98
C PRO A 188 14.48 -0.51 -27.01
N THR A 189 13.38 -1.28 -26.96
CA THR A 189 12.01 -0.75 -26.90
C THR A 189 11.78 0.14 -25.69
N TYR A 190 12.45 -0.13 -24.55
CA TYR A 190 12.25 0.61 -23.30
C TYR A 190 13.32 1.68 -23.03
N TYR A 191 14.40 1.75 -23.82
CA TYR A 191 15.53 2.64 -23.54
C TYR A 191 15.15 4.11 -23.42
N ALA A 192 14.23 4.61 -24.24
CA ALA A 192 13.78 6.00 -24.13
C ALA A 192 13.13 6.25 -22.76
N ARG A 193 12.31 5.31 -22.29
CA ARG A 193 11.64 5.41 -20.99
C ARG A 193 12.63 5.22 -19.83
N ILE A 194 13.51 4.23 -19.92
CA ILE A 194 14.53 3.96 -18.89
C ILE A 194 15.48 5.16 -18.72
N LYS A 195 15.93 5.78 -19.83
CA LYS A 195 16.73 7.02 -19.78
C LYS A 195 15.95 8.17 -19.14
N GLU A 196 14.66 8.29 -19.43
CA GLU A 196 13.82 9.30 -18.77
C GLU A 196 13.76 9.07 -17.26
N ILE A 197 13.61 7.83 -16.81
CA ILE A 197 13.59 7.47 -15.38
C ILE A 197 14.93 7.82 -14.73
N ALA A 198 16.05 7.39 -15.34
CA ALA A 198 17.39 7.67 -14.80
C ALA A 198 17.66 9.19 -14.65
N VAL A 199 17.35 9.96 -15.69
CA VAL A 199 17.72 11.39 -15.74
C VAL A 199 16.71 12.28 -15.04
N LYS A 200 15.40 12.08 -15.29
CA LYS A 200 14.36 13.01 -14.79
C LYS A 200 13.80 12.61 -13.43
N GLN A 201 13.87 11.33 -13.07
CA GLN A 201 13.41 10.84 -11.77
C GLN A 201 14.57 10.52 -10.83
N HIS A 202 15.82 10.78 -11.26
CA HIS A 202 17.04 10.57 -10.48
C HIS A 202 17.15 9.16 -9.90
N ASN A 203 16.71 8.16 -10.67
CA ASN A 203 16.73 6.77 -10.26
C ASN A 203 17.88 6.04 -10.95
N GLU A 204 19.00 5.90 -10.23
CA GLU A 204 20.24 5.30 -10.74
C GLU A 204 20.09 3.81 -11.06
N VAL A 205 19.16 3.11 -10.38
CA VAL A 205 18.87 1.69 -10.63
C VAL A 205 18.41 1.46 -12.07
N ALA A 206 17.75 2.45 -12.69
CA ALA A 206 17.35 2.38 -14.08
C ALA A 206 18.52 2.17 -15.06
N LEU A 207 19.74 2.58 -14.70
CA LEU A 207 20.92 2.38 -15.55
C LEU A 207 21.29 0.91 -15.73
N LEU A 208 20.89 0.03 -14.80
CA LEU A 208 21.11 -1.41 -14.89
C LEU A 208 20.30 -2.06 -16.02
N ALA A 209 19.24 -1.40 -16.50
CA ALA A 209 18.33 -1.89 -17.54
C ALA A 209 18.68 -1.41 -18.97
N LEU A 210 19.78 -0.66 -19.14
CA LEU A 210 20.29 -0.19 -20.44
C LEU A 210 21.31 -1.17 -21.03
#